data_AF-A0A660XUL5-F1
#
_entry.id   AF-A0A660XUL5-F1
#
_cell.length_a   1.000
_cell.length_b   1.000
_cell.length_c   1.000
_cell.angle_alpha   90.00
_cell.angle_beta   90.00
_cell.angle_gamma   90.00
#
_symmetry.space_group_name_H-M   'P 1'
#
loop_
_entity.id
_entity.type
_entity.pdbx_description
1 polymer ?
#
loop_
_entity_poly.entity_id
_entity_poly.type
_entity_poly.pdbx_seq_one_letter_code
_entity_poly.pdbx_strand_id
1 'polypeptide(L)'
;MITDYEYPPKKRDSILMKPLDDGAVLYEPETESVHTLNPSAAFIWVYCDGAHSIGDIIELIKKQFTDFEQDPETAVFDIINKFKSLDLLI
;
A
#
# COMPACT_ATOMS: atom_id res chain seq x y z
N MET A 1 6.10 -18.88 13.29
CA MET A 1 6.64 -17.57 12.92
C MET A 1 5.89 -17.17 11.66
N ILE A 2 5.20 -16.03 11.69
CA ILE A 2 4.59 -15.47 10.47
C ILE A 2 5.74 -14.86 9.68
N THR A 3 5.96 -15.32 8.44
CA THR A 3 6.93 -14.69 7.54
C THR A 3 6.35 -13.36 7.05
N ASP A 4 7.18 -12.40 6.65
CA ASP A 4 6.67 -11.10 6.21
C ASP A 4 5.70 -11.22 5.02
N TYR A 5 5.78 -12.27 4.20
CA TYR A 5 4.83 -12.53 3.13
C TYR A 5 3.41 -12.85 3.60
N GLU A 6 3.28 -13.51 4.75
CA GLU A 6 1.99 -13.92 5.33
C GLU A 6 1.36 -12.78 6.16
N TYR A 7 2.05 -11.65 6.33
CA TYR A 7 1.52 -10.49 7.03
C TYR A 7 0.39 -9.86 6.20
N PRO A 8 -0.82 -9.71 6.75
CA PRO A 8 -1.93 -9.04 6.08
C PRO A 8 -2.00 -7.57 6.52
N PRO A 9 -1.41 -6.62 5.78
CA PRO A 9 -1.44 -5.20 6.15
C PRO A 9 -2.87 -4.69 6.16
N LYS A 10 -3.22 -3.94 7.21
CA LYS A 10 -4.51 -3.25 7.30
C LYS A 10 -4.28 -1.76 7.44
N LYS A 11 -4.84 -0.95 6.53
CA LYS A 11 -4.83 0.51 6.66
C LYS A 11 -5.65 0.97 7.86
N ARG A 12 -5.23 2.07 8.48
CA ARG A 12 -6.00 2.69 9.57
C ARG A 12 -7.28 3.33 9.02
N ASP A 13 -8.42 3.05 9.66
CA ASP A 13 -9.74 3.48 9.21
C ASP A 13 -9.94 5.00 9.22
N SER A 14 -9.13 5.75 9.99
CA SER A 14 -9.17 7.22 10.04
C SER A 14 -8.54 7.91 8.82
N ILE A 15 -7.81 7.17 7.98
CA ILE A 15 -7.16 7.72 6.79
C ILE A 15 -8.16 7.80 5.63
N LEU A 16 -8.38 9.01 5.13
CA LEU A 16 -9.27 9.25 4.00
C LEU A 16 -8.49 9.14 2.69
N MET A 17 -9.00 8.36 1.74
CA MET A 17 -8.42 8.23 0.40
C MET A 17 -9.25 8.97 -0.64
N LYS A 18 -8.61 9.75 -1.49
CA LYS A 18 -9.19 10.33 -2.70
C LYS A 18 -8.45 9.78 -3.93
N PRO A 19 -9.09 8.97 -4.78
CA PRO A 19 -8.48 8.52 -6.03
C PRO A 19 -8.29 9.68 -7.00
N LEU A 20 -7.22 9.60 -7.79
CA LEU A 20 -6.87 10.50 -8.89
C LEU A 20 -6.61 9.67 -10.16
N ASP A 21 -6.51 10.32 -11.31
CA ASP A 21 -6.26 9.63 -12.58
C ASP A 21 -4.89 8.92 -12.60
N ASP A 22 -3.92 9.43 -11.85
CA ASP A 22 -2.54 8.95 -11.77
C ASP A 22 -2.13 8.47 -10.37
N GLY A 23 -3.10 8.08 -9.54
CA GLY A 23 -2.83 7.52 -8.21
C GLY A 23 -3.88 7.91 -7.18
N ALA A 24 -3.43 8.38 -6.02
CA ALA A 24 -4.35 8.80 -4.96
C ALA A 24 -3.72 9.81 -4.01
N VAL A 25 -4.56 10.50 -3.26
CA VAL A 25 -4.17 11.28 -2.08
C VAL A 25 -4.74 10.62 -0.84
N LEU A 26 -3.90 10.44 0.17
CA LEU A 26 -4.29 10.09 1.53
C LEU A 26 -4.29 11.35 2.39
N TYR A 27 -5.34 11.53 3.19
CA TYR A 27 -5.45 12.60 4.16
C TYR A 27 -5.66 12.01 5.56
N GLU A 28 -4.81 12.42 6.50
CA GLU A 28 -4.92 12.10 7.93
C GLU A 28 -5.51 13.30 8.67
N PRO A 29 -6.76 13.25 9.14
CA PRO A 29 -7.40 14.38 9.80
C PRO A 29 -6.76 14.77 11.14
N GLU A 30 -6.17 13.82 11.86
CA GLU A 30 -5.60 14.06 13.20
C GLU A 30 -4.31 14.88 13.16
N THR A 31 -3.47 14.65 12.15
CA THR A 31 -2.19 15.34 11.97
C THR A 31 -2.25 16.41 10.88
N GLU A 32 -3.40 16.52 10.20
CA GLU A 32 -3.60 17.31 8.97
C GLU A 32 -2.59 16.96 7.85
N SER A 33 -2.03 15.75 7.87
CA SER A 33 -1.04 15.31 6.89
C SER A 33 -1.67 14.88 5.58
N VAL A 34 -0.97 15.17 4.48
CA VAL A 34 -1.35 14.77 3.12
C VAL A 34 -0.21 13.94 2.51
N HIS A 35 -0.53 12.76 2.01
CA HIS A 35 0.40 11.91 1.27
C HIS A 35 -0.12 11.66 -0.14
N THR A 36 0.73 11.88 -1.14
CA THR A 36 0.40 11.52 -2.53
C THR A 36 0.98 10.15 -2.84
N LEU A 37 0.16 9.29 -3.42
CA LEU A 37 0.52 7.96 -3.88
C LEU A 37 0.60 7.98 -5.41
N ASN A 38 1.65 7.37 -5.95
CA ASN A 38 1.71 7.01 -7.36
C ASN A 38 0.72 5.84 -7.65
N PRO A 39 0.54 5.43 -8.92
CA PRO A 39 -0.44 4.39 -9.26
C PRO A 39 -0.20 3.05 -8.55
N SER A 40 1.06 2.59 -8.44
CA SER A 40 1.38 1.31 -7.81
C SER A 40 1.16 1.33 -6.30
N ALA A 41 1.55 2.41 -5.61
CA ALA A 41 1.28 2.57 -4.18
C ALA A 41 -0.21 2.72 -3.88
N ALA A 42 -0.96 3.43 -4.74
CA ALA A 42 -2.42 3.53 -4.62
C ALA A 42 -3.09 2.16 -4.80
N PHE A 43 -2.62 1.34 -5.74
CA PHE A 43 -3.09 -0.03 -5.91
C PHE A 43 -2.81 -0.87 -4.67
N ILE A 44 -1.58 -0.86 -4.14
CA ILE A 44 -1.21 -1.59 -2.91
C ILE A 44 -2.09 -1.15 -1.73
N TRP A 45 -2.31 0.15 -1.56
CA TRP A 45 -3.13 0.71 -0.48
C TRP A 45 -4.57 0.16 -0.46
N VAL A 46 -5.17 -0.07 -1.64
CA VAL A 46 -6.51 -0.67 -1.75
C VAL A 46 -6.54 -2.05 -1.08
N TYR A 47 -5.50 -2.86 -1.29
CA TYR A 47 -5.37 -4.22 -0.75
C TYR A 47 -4.73 -4.29 0.65
N CYS A 48 -4.31 -3.16 1.24
CA CYS A 48 -4.03 -3.09 2.67
C CYS A 48 -5.34 -3.14 3.48
N ASP A 49 -6.06 -4.25 3.44
CA ASP A 49 -7.40 -4.42 4.02
C ASP A 49 -7.44 -5.39 5.21
N GLY A 50 -6.30 -5.99 5.57
CA GLY A 50 -6.19 -7.00 6.61
C GLY A 50 -6.67 -8.40 6.18
N ALA A 51 -7.05 -8.57 4.91
CA ALA A 51 -7.44 -9.86 4.33
C ALA A 51 -6.40 -10.37 3.33
N HIS A 52 -5.80 -9.49 2.53
CA HIS A 52 -4.74 -9.85 1.60
C HIS A 52 -3.39 -9.82 2.29
N SER A 53 -2.62 -10.90 2.13
CA SER A 53 -1.24 -10.97 2.59
C SER A 53 -0.31 -10.16 1.67
N ILE A 54 0.91 -9.86 2.12
CA ILE A 54 1.94 -9.27 1.24
C ILE A 54 2.18 -10.15 0.01
N GLY A 55 2.18 -11.47 0.16
CA GLY A 55 2.29 -12.41 -0.97
C GLY A 55 1.17 -12.25 -1.99
N ASP A 56 -0.08 -12.12 -1.52
CA ASP A 56 -1.23 -11.89 -2.40
C ASP A 56 -1.09 -10.56 -3.15
N ILE A 57 -0.67 -9.50 -2.46
CA ILE A 57 -0.49 -8.17 -3.04
C ILE A 57 0.59 -8.19 -4.14
N ILE A 58 1.70 -8.91 -3.93
CA ILE A 58 2.75 -9.08 -4.95
C ILE A 58 2.19 -9.72 -6.22
N GLU A 59 1.41 -10.80 -6.07
CA GLU A 59 0.81 -11.49 -7.20
C GLU A 59 -0.25 -10.63 -7.92
N LEU A 60 -0.99 -9.80 -7.18
CA LEU A 60 -1.91 -8.82 -7.75
C LEU A 60 -1.18 -7.73 -8.53
N ILE A 61 -0.07 -7.21 -7.99
CA ILE A 61 0.77 -6.21 -8.67
C ILE A 61 1.33 -6.76 -9.99
N LYS A 62 1.89 -7.97 -9.96
CA LYS A 62 2.43 -8.65 -11.17
C LYS A 62 1.38 -8.90 -12.25
N LYS A 63 0.10 -9.02 -11.88
CA LYS A 63 -1.01 -9.19 -12.83
C LYS A 63 -1.52 -7.86 -13.38
N GLN A 64 -1.52 -6.82 -12.55
CA GLN A 64 -2.06 -5.51 -12.93
C GLN A 64 -1.07 -4.69 -13.77
N PHE A 65 0.22 -4.80 -13.48
CA PHE A 65 1.28 -4.03 -14.12
C PHE A 65 2.22 -4.97 -14.86
N THR A 66 2.72 -4.52 -16.00
CA THR A 66 3.65 -5.30 -16.85
C THR A 66 5.01 -4.63 -17.00
N ASP A 67 5.09 -3.35 -16.70
CA ASP A 67 6.32 -2.55 -16.76
C ASP A 67 6.70 -2.12 -15.35
N PHE A 68 7.92 -2.49 -14.95
CA PHE A 68 8.40 -2.37 -13.58
C PHE A 68 9.80 -1.77 -13.59
N GLU A 69 9.94 -0.57 -13.02
CA GLU A 69 11.24 0.05 -12.81
C GLU A 69 12.06 -0.67 -11.73
N GLN A 70 11.37 -1.29 -10.77
CA GLN A 70 11.92 -2.04 -9.66
C GLN A 70 11.22 -3.40 -9.58
N ASP A 71 11.95 -4.42 -9.12
CA ASP A 71 11.38 -5.72 -8.83
C ASP A 71 10.07 -5.60 -7.99
N PRO A 72 8.95 -6.21 -8.42
CA PRO A 72 7.64 -6.03 -7.79
C PRO A 72 7.60 -6.40 -6.31
N GLU A 73 8.34 -7.42 -5.92
CA GLU A 73 8.39 -7.87 -4.53
C GLU A 73 9.07 -6.81 -3.66
N THR A 74 10.26 -6.37 -4.09
CA THR A 74 11.00 -5.31 -3.40
C THR A 74 10.15 -4.04 -3.30
N ALA A 75 9.47 -3.65 -4.39
CA ALA A 75 8.61 -2.47 -4.43
C ALA A 75 7.43 -2.56 -3.44
N VAL A 76 6.77 -3.72 -3.35
CA VAL A 76 5.68 -3.94 -2.37
C VAL A 76 6.22 -3.83 -0.94
N PHE A 77 7.34 -4.48 -0.63
CA PHE A 77 7.94 -4.38 0.70
C PHE A 77 8.31 -2.94 1.07
N ASP A 78 8.93 -2.20 0.16
CA ASP A 78 9.31 -0.81 0.39
C ASP A 78 8.09 0.07 0.67
N ILE A 79 7.02 -0.10 -0.10
CA ILE A 79 5.77 0.66 0.06
C ILE A 79 5.08 0.30 1.38
N ILE A 80 4.98 -0.98 1.74
CA ILE A 80 4.39 -1.39 3.03
C ILE A 80 5.23 -0.87 4.20
N ASN A 81 6.56 -0.98 4.13
CA ASN A 81 7.44 -0.43 5.16
C ASN A 81 7.33 1.09 5.26
N LYS A 82 7.14 1.77 4.12
CA LYS A 82 6.90 3.21 4.11
C LYS A 82 5.58 3.54 4.80
N PHE A 83 4.49 2.84 4.51
CA PHE A 83 3.21 3.02 5.19
C PHE A 83 3.31 2.76 6.69
N LYS A 84 4.03 1.71 7.13
CA LYS A 84 4.31 1.47 8.56
C LYS A 84 5.08 2.62 9.19
N SER A 85 6.11 3.13 8.53
CA SER A 85 6.93 4.24 9.05
C SER A 85 6.18 5.56 9.18
N LEU A 86 5.10 5.72 8.40
CA LEU A 86 4.19 6.85 8.44
C LEU A 86 2.99 6.60 9.36
N ASP A 87 2.98 5.47 10.09
CA ASP A 87 1.90 5.06 10.97
C ASP A 87 0.54 5.02 10.25
N LEU A 88 0.50 4.58 8.98
CA LEU A 88 -0.74 4.53 8.19
C LEU A 88 -1.46 3.17 8.28
N LEU A 89 -0.83 2.17 8.89
CA LEU A 89 -1.34 0.80 9.04
C LEU A 89 -1.57 0.47 10.52
N ILE A 90 -2.40 -0.55 10.79
CA ILE A 90 -2.69 -1.11 12.11
C ILE A 90 -2.33 -2.60 12.22
#